data_AF-L0R5D5-F1
#
_entry.id   AF-L0R5D5-F1
#
_cell.length_a   1.000
_cell.length_b   1.000
_cell.length_c   1.000
_cell.angle_alpha   90.00
_cell.angle_beta   90.00
_cell.angle_gamma   90.00
#
_symmetry.space_group_name_H-M   'P 1'
#
loop_
_entity.id
_entity.type
_entity.pdbx_description
1 polymer ?
#
loop_
_entity_poly.entity_id
_entity_poly.type
_entity_poly.pdbx_seq_one_letter_code
_entity_poly.pdbx_strand_id
1 'polypeptide(L)'
;MGSFTVITPVLLHFITKGYVIRLYHEATTDTYKAITYNAMLAETSTVFHQNDVKIPDAKHVFTTFYAKTKSLLVNPVLFPNREDYIHLMGYDKEEFILYMEETSEEKRHKDDK
;
A
#
# COMPACT_ATOMS: atom_id res chain seq x y z
N MET A 1 16.09 -15.77 29.13
CA MET A 1 14.67 -16.01 28.80
C MET A 1 13.75 -14.79 28.99
N GLY A 2 14.24 -13.60 29.38
CA GLY A 2 13.37 -12.46 29.74
C GLY A 2 13.16 -11.35 28.70
N SER A 3 13.83 -11.41 27.54
CA SER A 3 13.78 -10.31 26.55
C SER A 3 12.93 -10.65 25.31
N PHE A 4 12.99 -11.89 24.82
CA PHE A 4 12.22 -12.33 23.66
C PHE A 4 10.70 -12.30 23.85
N THR A 5 10.23 -12.43 25.09
CA THR A 5 8.80 -12.34 25.43
C THR A 5 8.21 -10.95 25.26
N VAL A 6 9.04 -9.90 25.23
CA VAL A 6 8.62 -8.50 25.04
C VAL A 6 9.08 -7.96 23.69
N ILE A 7 10.32 -8.25 23.28
CA ILE A 7 10.87 -7.78 22.00
C ILE A 7 10.06 -8.33 20.82
N THR A 8 9.72 -9.62 20.84
CA THR A 8 9.04 -10.26 19.70
C THR A 8 7.63 -9.70 19.48
N PRO A 9 6.76 -9.57 20.51
CA PRO A 9 5.45 -8.93 20.33
C PRO A 9 5.53 -7.48 19.90
N VAL A 10 6.50 -6.71 20.43
CA VAL A 10 6.68 -5.30 20.04
C VAL A 10 7.11 -5.20 18.58
N LEU A 11 8.10 -5.97 18.15
CA LEU A 11 8.56 -5.99 16.76
C LEU A 11 7.43 -6.41 15.82
N LEU A 12 6.70 -7.47 16.17
CA LEU A 12 5.55 -7.92 15.39
C LEU A 12 4.49 -6.82 15.28
N HIS A 13 4.17 -6.14 16.38
CA HIS A 13 3.23 -5.02 16.38
C HIS A 13 3.68 -3.88 15.48
N PHE A 14 4.98 -3.55 15.46
CA PHE A 14 5.52 -2.53 14.55
C PHE A 14 5.31 -2.86 13.08
N ILE A 15 5.35 -4.15 12.72
CA ILE A 15 5.10 -4.63 11.36
C ILE A 15 3.60 -4.67 11.06
N THR A 16 2.79 -5.21 11.97
CA THR A 16 1.37 -5.49 11.69
C THR A 16 0.42 -4.32 11.95
N LYS A 17 0.84 -3.26 12.66
CA LYS A 17 -0.01 -2.06 12.92
C LYS A 17 -0.49 -1.35 11.64
N GLY A 18 0.23 -1.53 10.54
CA GLY A 18 -0.12 -0.99 9.22
C GLY A 18 -0.99 -1.94 8.39
N TYR A 19 -1.29 -3.14 8.88
CA TYR A 19 -2.07 -4.12 8.13
C TYR A 19 -3.52 -3.66 8.02
N VAL A 20 -3.94 -3.41 6.79
CA VAL A 20 -5.31 -3.00 6.48
C VAL A 20 -6.21 -4.23 6.49
N ILE A 21 -7.19 -4.22 7.38
CA ILE A 21 -8.17 -5.32 7.50
C ILE A 21 -9.39 -5.10 6.61
N ARG A 22 -9.71 -3.83 6.32
CA ARG A 22 -10.80 -3.42 5.43
C ARG A 22 -10.42 -2.11 4.76
N LEU A 23 -10.79 -1.98 3.50
CA LEU A 23 -10.58 -0.76 2.73
C LEU A 23 -11.84 -0.44 1.95
N TYR A 24 -12.23 0.83 1.97
CA TYR A 24 -13.39 1.33 1.24
C TYR A 24 -12.95 2.46 0.32
N HIS A 25 -13.55 2.52 -0.86
CA HIS A 25 -13.45 3.64 -1.78
C HIS A 25 -14.82 4.32 -1.89
N GLU A 26 -14.85 5.63 -1.72
CA GLU A 26 -16.03 6.46 -1.95
C GLU A 26 -15.84 7.21 -3.27
N ALA A 27 -16.49 6.72 -4.32
CA ALA A 27 -16.31 7.22 -5.68
C ALA A 27 -16.81 8.67 -5.87
N THR A 28 -17.73 9.15 -5.02
CA THR A 28 -18.25 10.52 -5.14
C THR A 28 -17.22 11.58 -4.74
N THR A 29 -16.36 11.28 -3.77
CA THR A 29 -15.33 12.20 -3.25
C THR A 29 -13.92 11.76 -3.59
N ASP A 30 -13.74 10.62 -4.27
CA ASP A 30 -12.45 9.99 -4.53
C ASP A 30 -11.61 9.84 -3.24
N THR A 31 -12.26 9.35 -2.19
CA THR A 31 -11.62 9.14 -0.89
C THR A 31 -11.56 7.67 -0.53
N TYR A 32 -10.43 7.30 0.06
CA TYR A 32 -10.19 5.97 0.59
C TYR A 32 -10.27 5.99 2.10
N LYS A 33 -10.83 4.93 2.67
CA LYS A 33 -10.86 4.69 4.12
C LYS A 33 -10.25 3.34 4.44
N ALA A 34 -9.05 3.36 5.02
CA ALA A 34 -8.38 2.18 5.55
C ALA A 34 -8.72 1.95 7.02
N ILE A 35 -9.10 0.73 7.35
CA ILE A 35 -9.28 0.28 8.73
C ILE A 35 -8.10 -0.61 9.12
N THR A 36 -7.49 -0.33 10.26
CA THR A 36 -6.43 -1.15 10.89
C THR A 36 -6.77 -1.40 12.37
N TYR A 37 -6.06 -2.33 13.01
CA TYR A 37 -6.08 -2.47 14.46
C TYR A 37 -4.91 -1.72 15.12
N ASN A 38 -5.18 -1.09 16.26
CA ASN A 38 -4.14 -0.49 17.10
C ASN A 38 -3.59 -1.48 18.14
N ALA A 39 -2.70 -1.02 19.04
CA ALA A 39 -2.10 -1.86 20.07
C ALA A 39 -3.10 -2.47 21.07
N MET A 40 -4.29 -1.89 21.19
CA MET A 40 -5.39 -2.38 22.03
C MET A 40 -6.41 -3.22 21.25
N LEU A 41 -6.08 -3.64 20.01
CA LEU A 41 -6.99 -4.35 19.10
C LEU A 41 -8.26 -3.57 18.76
N ALA A 42 -8.27 -2.26 18.99
CA ALA A 42 -9.36 -1.40 18.59
C ALA A 42 -9.18 -0.94 17.15
N GLU A 43 -10.30 -0.85 16.43
CA GLU A 43 -10.32 -0.37 15.06
C GLU A 43 -9.97 1.11 14.99
N THR A 44 -9.09 1.45 14.05
CA THR A 44 -8.75 2.83 13.73
C THR A 44 -8.92 3.05 12.23
N SER A 45 -9.46 4.20 11.84
CA SER A 45 -9.66 4.55 10.43
C SER A 45 -8.70 5.65 9.98
N THR A 46 -8.11 5.48 8.81
CA THR A 46 -7.35 6.50 8.11
C THR A 46 -8.07 6.85 6.81
N VAL A 47 -8.50 8.11 6.67
CA VAL A 47 -9.13 8.63 5.45
C VAL A 47 -8.11 9.46 4.66
N PHE A 48 -8.00 9.24 3.36
CA PHE A 48 -6.99 9.86 2.50
C PHE A 48 -7.44 9.86 1.03
N HIS A 49 -6.84 10.73 0.21
CA HIS A 49 -7.02 10.73 -1.25
C HIS A 49 -5.83 10.06 -1.93
N GLN A 50 -5.94 9.74 -3.23
CA GLN A 50 -4.82 9.22 -4.03
C GLN A 50 -3.59 10.15 -3.98
N ASN A 51 -3.77 11.47 -3.92
CA ASN A 51 -2.65 12.43 -3.82
C ASN A 51 -1.89 12.37 -2.48
N ASP A 52 -2.49 11.79 -1.44
CA ASP A 52 -1.81 11.53 -0.16
C ASP A 52 -1.00 10.21 -0.20
N VAL A 53 -1.02 9.49 -1.34
CA VAL A 53 -0.44 8.15 -1.49
C VAL A 53 0.97 8.23 -2.08
N LYS A 54 1.90 7.54 -1.44
CA LYS A 54 3.25 7.33 -1.96
C LYS A 54 3.56 5.83 -2.05
N ILE A 55 3.91 5.38 -3.25
CA ILE A 55 4.36 4.00 -3.46
C ILE A 55 5.83 3.88 -3.06
N PRO A 56 6.19 2.95 -2.17
CA PRO A 56 7.58 2.75 -1.79
C PRO A 56 8.40 2.11 -2.92
N ASP A 57 9.69 2.43 -2.92
CA ASP A 57 10.74 1.75 -3.64
C ASP A 57 10.85 0.29 -3.17
N ALA A 58 11.48 -0.59 -3.97
CA ALA A 58 11.59 -2.04 -3.72
C ALA A 58 12.25 -2.46 -2.37
N LYS A 59 12.78 -1.51 -1.59
CA LYS A 59 13.43 -1.75 -0.28
C LYS A 59 12.43 -1.89 0.88
N HIS A 60 11.15 -1.55 0.69
CA HIS A 60 10.15 -1.57 1.78
C HIS A 60 9.23 -2.79 1.69
N VAL A 61 9.70 -3.94 2.20
CA VAL A 61 9.02 -5.25 2.04
C VAL A 61 7.72 -5.42 2.85
N PHE A 62 7.38 -4.50 3.76
CA PHE A 62 6.16 -4.56 4.59
C PHE A 62 5.24 -3.35 4.39
N THR A 63 5.33 -2.68 3.24
CA THR A 63 4.49 -1.51 2.93
C THR A 63 4.05 -1.60 1.49
N THR A 64 2.73 -1.65 1.26
CA THR A 64 2.16 -1.56 -0.08
C THR A 64 2.19 -0.10 -0.54
N PHE A 65 1.76 0.81 0.33
CA PHE A 65 1.83 2.26 0.09
C PHE A 65 1.85 3.02 1.41
N TYR A 66 2.33 4.26 1.36
CA TYR A 66 2.12 5.23 2.44
C TYR A 66 0.88 6.06 2.13
N ALA A 67 0.04 6.28 3.13
CA ALA A 67 -1.04 7.28 3.08
C ALA A 67 -0.81 8.30 4.19
N LYS A 68 -0.55 9.55 3.82
CA LYS A 68 -0.14 10.60 4.77
C LYS A 68 1.11 10.16 5.54
N THR A 69 1.00 9.94 6.85
CA THR A 69 2.10 9.49 7.73
C THR A 69 2.05 8.00 8.07
N LYS A 70 1.11 7.25 7.47
CA LYS A 70 0.88 5.83 7.78
C LYS A 70 1.49 4.94 6.69
N SER A 71 2.32 3.99 7.11
CA SER A 71 2.71 2.85 6.27
C SER A 71 1.58 1.82 6.32
N LEU A 72 1.03 1.46 5.16
CA LEU A 72 -0.07 0.53 5.04
C LEU A 72 0.34 -0.68 4.21
N LEU A 73 0.03 -1.87 4.75
CA LEU A 73 0.17 -3.14 4.06
C LEU A 73 -1.23 -3.64 3.73
N VAL A 74 -1.50 -3.79 2.44
CA VAL A 74 -2.84 -4.08 1.93
C VAL A 74 -2.80 -5.35 1.09
N ASN A 75 -3.77 -6.23 1.32
CA ASN A 75 -4.07 -7.32 0.40
C ASN A 75 -5.01 -6.77 -0.69
N PRO A 76 -4.65 -6.79 -1.98
CA PRO A 76 -5.50 -6.26 -3.07
C PRO A 76 -6.88 -6.91 -3.15
N VAL A 77 -7.05 -8.14 -2.63
CA VAL A 77 -8.34 -8.84 -2.58
C VAL A 77 -9.34 -8.15 -1.65
N LEU A 78 -8.89 -7.23 -0.79
CA LEU A 78 -9.77 -6.44 0.08
C LEU A 78 -10.56 -5.37 -0.68
N PHE A 79 -10.20 -5.07 -1.94
CA PHE A 79 -10.96 -4.17 -2.78
C PHE A 79 -12.11 -4.93 -3.46
N PRO A 80 -13.37 -4.52 -3.25
CA PRO A 80 -14.49 -5.13 -3.97
C PRO A 80 -14.40 -4.92 -5.48
N ASN A 81 -13.88 -3.76 -5.90
CA ASN A 81 -13.64 -3.42 -7.29
C ASN A 81 -12.13 -3.33 -7.54
N ARG A 82 -11.63 -4.06 -8.55
CA ARG A 82 -10.22 -4.03 -8.92
C ARG A 82 -9.78 -2.65 -9.40
N GLU A 83 -10.66 -1.92 -10.08
CA GLU A 83 -10.32 -0.59 -10.62
C GLU A 83 -9.98 0.40 -9.49
N ASP A 84 -10.59 0.26 -8.32
CA ASP A 84 -10.27 1.10 -7.16
C ASP A 84 -8.83 0.91 -6.67
N TYR A 85 -8.28 -0.32 -6.82
CA TYR A 85 -6.88 -0.61 -6.49
C TYR A 85 -5.93 -0.06 -7.55
N ILE A 86 -6.28 -0.23 -8.83
CA ILE A 86 -5.50 0.31 -9.96
C ILE A 86 -5.41 1.83 -9.83
N HIS A 87 -6.55 2.48 -9.59
CA HIS A 87 -6.62 3.91 -9.33
C HIS A 87 -5.80 4.28 -8.10
N LEU A 88 -5.99 3.62 -6.96
CA LEU A 88 -5.23 3.95 -5.75
C LEU A 88 -3.71 3.92 -5.96
N MET A 89 -3.23 2.91 -6.69
CA MET A 89 -1.81 2.72 -6.96
C MET A 89 -1.26 3.62 -8.07
N GLY A 90 -2.13 4.37 -8.76
CA GLY A 90 -1.78 5.25 -9.87
C GLY A 90 -1.38 4.51 -11.14
N TYR A 91 -1.79 3.25 -11.30
CA TYR A 91 -1.46 2.44 -12.48
C TYR A 91 -2.29 2.82 -13.72
N ASP A 92 -3.36 3.59 -13.52
CA ASP A 92 -4.20 4.17 -14.56
C ASP A 92 -3.66 5.50 -15.10
N LYS A 93 -2.60 6.06 -14.49
CA LYS A 93 -2.00 7.31 -14.95
C LYS A 93 -1.18 7.09 -16.22
N GLU A 94 -1.37 7.96 -17.21
CA GLU A 94 -0.64 7.95 -18.47
C GLU A 94 0.89 7.97 -18.25
N GLU A 95 1.36 8.73 -17.27
CA GLU A 95 2.78 8.80 -16.87
C GLU A 95 3.35 7.42 -16.50
N PHE A 96 2.58 6.60 -15.78
CA PHE A 96 3.00 5.25 -15.40
C PHE A 96 3.00 4.30 -16.58
N ILE A 97 1.99 4.39 -17.45
CA ILE A 97 1.89 3.58 -18.67
C ILE A 97 3.08 3.87 -19.60
N LEU A 98 3.40 5.15 -19.83
CA LEU A 98 4.53 5.56 -20.66
C LEU A 98 5.86 5.03 -20.09
N TYR A 99 6.07 5.16 -18.77
CA TYR A 99 7.26 4.63 -18.10
C TYR A 99 7.42 3.11 -18.27
N MET A 100 6.32 2.37 -18.18
CA MET A 100 6.28 0.93 -18.41
C MET A 100 6.64 0.56 -19.85
N GLU A 101 6.13 1.31 -20.83
CA GLU A 101 6.44 1.11 -22.26
C GLU A 101 7.92 1.35 -22.54
N GLU A 102 8.48 2.48 -22.10
CA GLU A 102 9.91 2.81 -22.25
C GLU A 102 10.82 1.73 -21.66
N THR A 103 10.50 1.27 -20.45
CA THR A 103 11.27 0.21 -19.77
C THR A 103 11.20 -1.13 -20.51
N SER A 104 10.09 -1.40 -21.21
CA SER A 104 9.90 -2.63 -21.98
C SER A 104 10.68 -2.63 -23.29
N GLU A 105 10.72 -1.50 -23.99
CA GLU A 105 11.46 -1.33 -25.24
C GLU A 105 12.99 -1.32 -25.00
N GLU A 106 13.49 -0.71 -23.92
CA GLU A 106 14.91 -0.76 -23.56
C GLU A 106 15.41 -2.19 -23.32
N LYS A 107 14.58 -3.04 -22.71
CA LYS A 107 14.90 -4.46 -22.47
C LYS A 107 14.98 -5.25 -23.78
N ARG A 108 14.02 -5.06 -24.69
CA ARG A 108 14.04 -5.71 -26.02
C ARG A 108 15.30 -5.34 -26.80
N HIS A 109 15.69 -4.06 -26.79
CA HIS A 109 16.90 -3.60 -27.47
C HIS A 109 18.22 -4.13 -26.86
N LYS A 110 18.22 -4.53 -25.58
CA LYS A 110 19.37 -5.18 -24.93
C LYS A 110 19.44 -6.68 -25.21
N ASP A 111 18.31 -7.34 -25.42
CA ASP A 111 18.26 -8.78 -25.73
C ASP A 111 18.59 -9.08 -27.21
N ASP A 112 18.38 -8.09 -28.11
CA ASP A 112 18.69 -8.20 -29.54
C ASP A 112 20.17 -7.87 -29.90
N LYS A 113 21.02 -7.53 -28.92
CA LYS A 113 22.43 -7.13 -29.12
C LYS A 113 23.42 -8.00 -28.35
#